data_AF-A0A1D6H7W0-F1
#
_entry.id   AF-A0A1D6H7W0-F1
#
_cell.length_a   1.000
_cell.length_b   1.000
_cell.length_c   1.000
_cell.angle_alpha   90.00
_cell.angle_beta   90.00
_cell.angle_gamma   90.00
#
_symmetry.space_group_name_H-M   'P 1'
#
loop_
_entity.id
_entity.type
_entity.pdbx_description
1 polymer ?
#
loop_
_entity_poly.entity_id
_entity_poly.type
_entity_poly.pdbx_seq_one_letter_code
_entity_poly.pdbx_strand_id
1 'polypeptide(L)'
;MMAFSMARRAAAVPLLLVNGTYKSTVSTYLDSAILQHQLQKLNEHNSLKGRHSNHRSTLEVPIFWFIHNEPILLDKHYQAKALSNMVVVVQSDDDSWESHLQCNGRPILWDLRKPVKAAIAATAEYVSGLLPPHLVYSHAHETAIEDWTWSVGCNPSAVTSEGSQLSEFQQDVIARNYIITSVEESIQVINSAIQQLVIERTSIL
;
A
#
# COMPACT_ATOMS: atom_id res chain seq x y z
N MET A 1 4.43 -2.02 -22.52
CA MET A 1 5.59 -1.10 -22.48
C MET A 1 5.22 0.38 -22.29
N MET A 2 4.14 0.91 -22.91
CA MET A 2 3.80 2.34 -22.78
C MET A 2 3.52 2.82 -21.35
N ALA A 3 2.79 2.04 -20.53
CA ALA A 3 2.46 2.43 -19.15
C ALA A 3 3.70 2.66 -18.27
N PHE A 4 4.68 1.74 -18.33
CA PHE A 4 5.94 1.84 -17.60
C PHE A 4 6.76 3.07 -18.03
N SER A 5 6.96 3.27 -19.34
CA SER A 5 7.71 4.43 -19.83
C SER A 5 7.05 5.76 -19.48
N MET A 6 5.71 5.81 -19.48
CA MET A 6 4.95 7.03 -19.15
C MET A 6 4.96 7.36 -17.66
N ALA A 7 5.05 6.35 -16.79
CA ALA A 7 5.12 6.51 -15.34
C ALA A 7 6.53 6.77 -14.82
N ARG A 8 7.57 6.49 -15.62
CA ARG A 8 8.97 6.70 -15.22
C ARG A 8 9.28 8.18 -15.03
N ARG A 9 9.83 8.53 -13.88
CA ARG A 9 10.24 9.87 -13.48
C ARG A 9 11.65 9.82 -12.88
N ALA A 10 12.28 10.98 -12.77
CA ALA A 10 13.53 11.16 -12.05
C ALA A 10 13.36 12.32 -11.08
N ALA A 11 13.84 12.15 -9.85
CA ALA A 11 13.84 13.21 -8.86
C ALA A 11 15.14 13.20 -8.05
N ALA A 12 15.54 14.38 -7.61
CA ALA A 12 16.58 14.53 -6.60
C ALA A 12 16.00 14.09 -5.24
N VAL A 13 16.56 13.02 -4.67
CA VAL A 13 16.18 12.51 -3.35
C VAL A 13 17.26 12.95 -2.36
N PRO A 14 16.91 13.80 -1.38
CA PRO A 14 17.85 14.15 -0.31
C PRO A 14 18.03 12.95 0.62
N LEU A 15 19.28 12.67 0.99
CA LEU A 15 19.65 11.62 1.92
C LEU A 15 20.55 12.23 2.99
N LEU A 16 20.16 12.06 4.25
CA LEU A 16 20.99 12.42 5.39
C LEU A 16 21.97 11.27 5.61
N LEU A 17 23.28 11.52 5.49
CA LEU A 17 24.31 10.54 5.74
C LEU A 17 24.59 10.41 7.25
N VAL A 18 25.18 9.28 7.64
CA VAL A 18 25.53 8.94 9.04
C VAL A 18 26.36 10.04 9.73
N ASN A 19 27.20 10.74 8.96
CA ASN A 19 28.05 11.83 9.45
C ASN A 19 27.31 13.17 9.62
N GLY A 20 25.98 13.20 9.43
CA GLY A 20 25.17 14.41 9.50
C GLY A 20 25.23 15.30 8.25
N THR A 21 25.93 14.86 7.19
CA THR A 21 25.99 15.62 5.92
C THR A 21 24.84 15.24 5.00
N TYR A 22 24.39 16.20 4.21
CA TYR A 22 23.33 15.98 3.22
C TYR A 22 23.96 15.62 1.88
N LYS A 23 23.44 14.55 1.26
CA LYS A 23 23.74 14.18 -0.12
C LYS A 23 22.44 14.18 -0.90
N SER A 24 22.45 14.79 -2.09
CA SER A 24 21.33 14.65 -3.02
C SER A 24 21.72 13.67 -4.11
N THR A 25 20.92 12.61 -4.28
CA THR A 25 21.11 11.62 -5.34
C THR A 25 19.93 11.70 -6.29
N VAL A 26 20.18 11.77 -7.59
CA VAL A 26 19.10 11.67 -8.59
C VAL A 26 18.74 10.20 -8.73
N SER A 27 17.49 9.85 -8.41
CA SER A 27 16.98 8.48 -8.52
C SER A 27 15.81 8.43 -9.49
N THR A 28 15.77 7.37 -10.30
CA THR A 28 14.64 7.04 -11.17
C THR A 28 13.58 6.27 -10.39
N TYR A 29 12.32 6.66 -10.55
CA TYR A 29 11.20 6.03 -9.87
C TYR A 29 9.99 5.92 -10.82
N LEU A 30 9.02 5.06 -10.48
CA LEU A 30 7.71 5.02 -11.12
C LEU A 30 6.72 5.81 -10.28
N ASP A 31 6.03 6.75 -10.91
CA ASP A 31 4.89 7.43 -10.33
C ASP A 31 3.69 6.48 -10.27
N SER A 32 3.25 6.13 -9.05
CA SER A 32 2.23 5.11 -8.85
C SER A 32 0.87 5.54 -9.41
N ALA A 33 0.53 6.83 -9.33
CA ALA A 33 -0.76 7.35 -9.78
C ALA A 33 -0.86 7.36 -11.31
N ILE A 34 0.21 7.78 -11.99
CA ILE A 34 0.28 7.71 -13.45
C ILE A 34 0.25 6.26 -13.91
N LEU A 35 1.00 5.38 -13.24
CA LEU A 35 1.01 3.96 -13.58
C LEU A 35 -0.37 3.33 -13.44
N GLN A 36 -1.08 3.61 -12.34
CA GLN A 36 -2.45 3.16 -12.09
C GLN A 36 -3.38 3.57 -13.23
N HIS A 37 -3.37 4.85 -13.60
CA HIS A 37 -4.21 5.39 -14.66
C HIS A 37 -3.95 4.71 -16.01
N GLN A 38 -2.69 4.47 -16.35
CA GLN A 38 -2.34 3.78 -17.59
C GLN A 38 -2.76 2.30 -17.58
N LEU A 39 -2.59 1.60 -16.46
CA LEU A 39 -3.02 0.21 -16.31
C LEU A 39 -4.55 0.08 -16.38
N GLN A 40 -5.29 1.00 -15.76
CA GLN A 40 -6.75 1.04 -15.82
C GLN A 40 -7.25 1.23 -17.25
N LYS A 41 -6.68 2.18 -18.01
CA LYS A 41 -7.01 2.38 -19.43
C LYS A 41 -6.80 1.14 -20.28
N LEU A 42 -5.71 0.41 -20.04
CA LEU A 42 -5.43 -0.85 -20.74
C LEU A 42 -6.43 -1.94 -20.35
N ASN A 43 -6.89 -1.96 -19.09
CA ASN A 43 -7.85 -2.94 -18.61
C ASN A 43 -9.29 -2.67 -19.10
N GLU A 44 -9.68 -1.41 -19.28
CA GLU A 44 -10.98 -1.03 -19.89
C GLU A 44 -11.16 -1.66 -21.28
N HIS A 45 -10.06 -1.84 -22.03
CA HIS A 45 -10.09 -2.47 -23.35
C HIS A 45 -10.13 -4.01 -23.27
N ASN A 46 -9.72 -4.60 -22.15
CA ASN A 46 -9.70 -6.04 -21.94
C ASN A 46 -10.92 -6.59 -21.20
N SER A 47 -11.80 -5.72 -20.66
CA SER A 47 -13.07 -6.02 -19.96
C SER A 47 -13.24 -7.49 -19.57
N LEU A 48 -12.30 -7.98 -18.76
CA LEU A 48 -12.52 -9.06 -17.82
C LEU A 48 -13.20 -8.38 -16.63
N LYS A 49 -14.40 -7.84 -16.86
CA LYS A 49 -15.39 -7.80 -15.80
C LYS A 49 -15.50 -9.24 -15.36
N GLY A 50 -14.87 -9.59 -14.24
CA GLY A 50 -15.16 -10.82 -13.54
C GLY A 50 -16.67 -10.91 -13.50
N ARG A 51 -17.24 -11.80 -14.33
CA ARG A 51 -18.63 -12.20 -14.24
C ARG A 51 -18.77 -12.53 -12.77
N HIS A 52 -19.63 -11.80 -12.07
CA HIS A 52 -20.01 -12.08 -10.70
C HIS A 52 -20.22 -13.59 -10.58
N SER A 53 -19.18 -14.29 -10.14
CA SER A 53 -19.32 -15.64 -9.66
C SER A 53 -20.09 -15.42 -8.38
N ASN A 54 -21.22 -16.12 -8.26
CA ASN A 54 -22.14 -16.01 -7.13
C ASN A 54 -21.53 -16.48 -5.80
N HIS A 55 -20.22 -16.37 -5.61
CA HIS A 55 -19.50 -16.63 -4.39
C HIS A 55 -19.05 -15.29 -3.80
N ARG A 56 -19.94 -14.70 -3.01
CA ARG A 56 -19.72 -13.51 -2.16
C ARG A 56 -18.56 -13.66 -1.13
N SER A 57 -17.67 -14.63 -1.30
CA SER A 57 -16.73 -15.10 -0.27
C SER A 57 -15.25 -15.07 -0.70
N THR A 58 -14.92 -14.60 -1.91
CA THR A 58 -13.51 -14.50 -2.37
C THR A 58 -13.21 -13.10 -2.89
N LEU A 59 -12.19 -12.46 -2.30
CA LEU A 59 -11.65 -11.17 -2.76
C LEU A 59 -10.51 -11.42 -3.75
N GLU A 60 -10.66 -10.94 -4.99
CA GLU A 60 -9.57 -10.94 -5.97
C GLU A 60 -8.70 -9.69 -5.79
N VAL A 61 -7.40 -9.88 -5.60
CA VAL A 61 -6.43 -8.80 -5.41
C VAL A 61 -5.50 -8.72 -6.61
N PRO A 62 -5.65 -7.72 -7.51
CA PRO A 62 -4.77 -7.60 -8.67
C PRO A 62 -3.40 -7.07 -8.23
N ILE A 63 -2.36 -7.89 -8.41
CA ILE A 63 -0.98 -7.55 -8.11
C ILE A 63 -0.20 -7.40 -9.42
N PHE A 64 0.32 -6.21 -9.69
CA PHE A 64 1.18 -5.94 -10.84
C PHE A 64 2.64 -5.90 -10.40
N TRP A 65 3.43 -6.83 -10.92
CA TRP A 65 4.84 -6.99 -10.57
C TRP A 65 5.74 -6.55 -11.73
N PHE A 66 6.49 -5.47 -11.53
CA PHE A 66 7.39 -4.89 -12.53
C PHE A 66 8.83 -5.28 -12.22
N ILE A 67 9.43 -6.05 -13.12
CA ILE A 67 10.82 -6.49 -13.01
C ILE A 67 11.68 -5.65 -13.95
N HIS A 68 12.74 -5.05 -13.43
CA HIS A 68 13.69 -4.26 -14.20
C HIS A 68 15.11 -4.51 -13.72
N ASN A 69 16.13 -4.24 -14.55
CA ASN A 69 17.51 -4.49 -14.14
C ASN A 69 18.05 -3.34 -13.29
N GLU A 70 17.74 -2.10 -13.66
CA GLU A 70 18.17 -0.91 -12.92
C GLU A 70 17.33 -0.71 -11.65
N PRO A 71 17.93 -0.23 -10.54
CA PRO A 71 17.22 0.04 -9.31
C PRO A 71 16.11 1.06 -9.52
N ILE A 72 14.87 0.61 -9.32
CA ILE A 72 13.67 1.43 -9.46
C ILE A 72 12.76 1.26 -8.24
N LEU A 73 12.24 2.39 -7.76
CA LEU A 73 11.28 2.45 -6.66
C LEU A 73 9.96 3.06 -7.13
N LEU A 74 8.90 2.85 -6.37
CA LEU A 74 7.62 3.54 -6.48
C LEU A 74 7.69 4.82 -5.65
N ASP A 75 7.22 5.94 -6.20
CA ASP A 75 7.14 7.24 -5.53
C ASP A 75 8.39 7.60 -4.71
N LYS A 76 9.57 7.32 -5.29
CA LYS A 76 10.91 7.57 -4.77
C LYS A 76 11.39 6.62 -3.65
N HIS A 77 10.50 6.05 -2.83
CA HIS A 77 10.91 5.37 -1.58
C HIS A 77 10.36 3.96 -1.39
N TYR A 78 9.39 3.51 -2.19
CA TYR A 78 8.66 2.27 -1.91
C TYR A 78 9.01 1.15 -2.89
N GLN A 79 9.14 -0.09 -2.42
CA GLN A 79 9.27 -1.26 -3.30
C GLN A 79 7.90 -1.83 -3.71
N ALA A 80 6.88 -1.59 -2.91
CA ALA A 80 5.50 -1.95 -3.22
C ALA A 80 4.56 -0.92 -2.62
N LYS A 81 3.40 -0.74 -3.25
CA LYS A 81 2.38 0.20 -2.82
C LYS A 81 0.97 -0.33 -3.06
N ALA A 82 0.13 -0.20 -2.04
CA ALA A 82 -1.30 -0.40 -2.18
C ALA A 82 -1.91 0.83 -2.86
N LEU A 83 -2.68 0.59 -3.91
CA LEU A 83 -3.49 1.60 -4.59
C LEU A 83 -4.96 1.25 -4.42
N SER A 84 -5.86 2.17 -4.75
CA SER A 84 -7.30 2.01 -4.48
C SER A 84 -7.94 0.75 -5.08
N ASN A 85 -7.36 0.16 -6.13
CA ASN A 85 -7.91 -1.02 -6.80
C ASN A 85 -6.85 -2.04 -7.23
N MET A 86 -5.60 -1.91 -6.76
CA MET A 86 -4.50 -2.82 -7.13
C MET A 86 -3.31 -2.67 -6.19
N VAL A 87 -2.43 -3.66 -6.21
CA VAL A 87 -1.11 -3.60 -5.58
C VAL A 87 -0.07 -3.54 -6.69
N VAL A 88 0.90 -2.63 -6.56
CA VAL A 88 2.04 -2.54 -7.48
C VAL A 88 3.30 -2.90 -6.72
N VAL A 89 4.13 -3.74 -7.33
CA VAL A 89 5.44 -4.16 -6.81
C VAL A 89 6.50 -3.89 -7.87
N VAL A 90 7.66 -3.39 -7.44
CA VAL A 90 8.85 -3.24 -8.28
C VAL A 90 9.97 -4.14 -7.75
N GLN A 91 10.65 -4.82 -8.67
CA GLN A 91 11.79 -5.67 -8.41
C GLN A 91 12.95 -5.21 -9.30
N SER A 92 14.13 -5.08 -8.72
CA SER A 92 15.37 -4.72 -9.40
C SER A 92 16.45 -5.79 -9.24
N ASP A 93 17.57 -5.70 -9.95
CA ASP A 93 18.62 -6.72 -9.82
C ASP A 93 19.47 -6.57 -8.53
N ASP A 94 19.49 -5.41 -7.89
CA ASP A 94 20.25 -5.16 -6.66
C ASP A 94 19.70 -5.92 -5.44
N ASP A 95 20.52 -6.73 -4.79
CA ASP A 95 20.18 -7.44 -3.54
C ASP A 95 20.63 -6.70 -2.28
N SER A 96 21.34 -5.58 -2.43
CA SER A 96 21.86 -4.77 -1.32
C SER A 96 21.89 -3.28 -1.69
N TRP A 97 20.73 -2.63 -1.68
CA TRP A 97 20.59 -1.22 -2.00
C TRP A 97 20.55 -0.35 -0.74
N GLU A 98 21.33 0.74 -0.71
CA GLU A 98 21.38 1.65 0.45
C GLU A 98 20.09 2.47 0.58
N SER A 99 19.29 2.18 1.60
CA SER A 99 18.06 2.93 1.85
C SER A 99 18.32 4.34 2.42
N HIS A 100 17.26 5.15 2.44
CA HIS A 100 17.27 6.45 3.09
C HIS A 100 17.24 6.37 4.63
N LEU A 101 17.12 5.16 5.19
CA LEU A 101 17.00 4.92 6.62
C LEU A 101 18.31 4.37 7.18
N GLN A 102 18.55 4.67 8.45
CA GLN A 102 19.78 4.30 9.15
C GLN A 102 19.46 3.72 10.52
N CYS A 103 20.29 2.77 10.95
CA CYS A 103 20.24 2.18 12.28
C CYS A 103 21.67 2.11 12.84
N ASN A 104 21.89 2.62 14.05
CA ASN A 104 23.19 2.62 14.73
C ASN A 104 24.35 3.16 13.87
N GLY A 105 24.10 4.23 13.13
CA GLY A 105 25.10 4.85 12.25
C GLY A 105 25.48 3.99 11.03
N ARG A 106 24.59 3.13 10.57
CA ARG A 106 24.75 2.36 9.32
C ARG A 106 23.49 2.46 8.47
N PRO A 107 23.60 2.56 7.13
CA PRO A 107 22.44 2.49 6.27
C PRO A 107 21.76 1.13 6.40
N ILE A 108 20.43 1.12 6.42
CA ILE A 108 19.65 -0.10 6.28
C ILE A 108 19.70 -0.49 4.81
N LEU A 109 20.12 -1.72 4.54
CA LEU A 109 20.23 -2.25 3.18
C LEU A 109 18.90 -2.91 2.81
N TRP A 110 18.44 -2.68 1.60
CA TRP A 110 17.23 -3.25 1.05
C TRP A 110 17.55 -4.25 -0.06
N ASP A 111 16.94 -5.43 0.01
CA ASP A 111 16.96 -6.40 -1.09
C ASP A 111 15.88 -6.01 -2.12
N LEU A 112 16.29 -5.34 -3.21
CA LEU A 112 15.38 -4.98 -4.31
C LEU A 112 15.10 -6.17 -5.23
N ARG A 113 15.90 -7.24 -5.16
CA ARG A 113 15.73 -8.48 -5.92
C ARG A 113 14.62 -9.35 -5.35
N LYS A 114 14.35 -9.25 -4.04
CA LYS A 114 13.26 -9.98 -3.36
C LYS A 114 12.34 -9.05 -2.56
N PRO A 115 11.49 -8.25 -3.22
CA PRO A 115 10.57 -7.31 -2.57
C PRO A 115 9.34 -7.98 -1.92
N VAL A 116 9.46 -9.24 -1.50
CA VAL A 116 8.35 -10.05 -0.96
C VAL A 116 7.79 -9.43 0.32
N LYS A 117 8.66 -8.93 1.18
CA LYS A 117 8.26 -8.25 2.42
C LYS A 117 7.40 -7.01 2.14
N ALA A 118 7.86 -6.16 1.22
CA ALA A 118 7.10 -4.98 0.81
C ALA A 118 5.77 -5.35 0.13
N ALA A 119 5.79 -6.38 -0.72
CA ALA A 119 4.59 -6.90 -1.38
C ALA A 119 3.54 -7.40 -0.37
N ILE A 120 3.95 -8.12 0.68
CA ILE A 120 3.04 -8.57 1.75
C ILE A 120 2.48 -7.37 2.52
N ALA A 121 3.30 -6.38 2.86
CA ALA A 121 2.85 -5.17 3.54
C ALA A 121 1.79 -4.41 2.72
N ALA A 122 2.08 -4.14 1.45
CA ALA A 122 1.16 -3.47 0.54
C ALA A 122 -0.12 -4.30 0.27
N THR A 123 -0.03 -5.62 0.25
CA THR A 123 -1.20 -6.49 0.10
C THR A 123 -2.07 -6.47 1.36
N ALA A 124 -1.46 -6.50 2.54
CA ALA A 124 -2.20 -6.40 3.80
C ALA A 124 -2.92 -5.04 3.92
N GLU A 125 -2.24 -3.95 3.55
CA GLU A 125 -2.83 -2.62 3.45
C GLU A 125 -4.03 -2.61 2.50
N TYR A 126 -3.88 -3.15 1.28
CA TYR A 126 -4.97 -3.21 0.29
C TYR A 126 -6.18 -4.03 0.78
N VAL A 127 -5.93 -5.22 1.33
CA VAL A 127 -6.97 -6.19 1.68
C VAL A 127 -7.73 -5.80 2.94
N SER A 128 -7.07 -5.15 3.89
CA SER A 128 -7.60 -4.98 5.24
C SER A 128 -7.45 -3.57 5.82
N GLY A 129 -6.84 -2.65 5.08
CA GLY A 129 -6.48 -1.33 5.62
C GLY A 129 -5.42 -1.39 6.71
N LEU A 130 -4.59 -2.45 6.75
CA LEU A 130 -3.51 -2.55 7.73
C LEU A 130 -2.43 -1.50 7.42
N LEU A 131 -2.33 -0.48 8.27
CA LEU A 131 -1.32 0.56 8.13
C LEU A 131 0.00 0.15 8.80
N PRO A 132 1.15 0.68 8.32
CA PRO A 132 2.41 0.58 9.03
C PRO A 132 2.30 1.08 10.48
N PRO A 133 2.93 0.41 11.46
CA PRO A 133 2.73 0.70 12.87
C PRO A 133 3.30 2.06 13.31
N HIS A 134 4.17 2.69 12.51
CA HIS A 134 4.62 4.06 12.78
C HIS A 134 3.62 5.13 12.35
N LEU A 135 2.59 4.82 11.57
CA LEU A 135 1.55 5.79 11.25
C LEU A 135 0.50 5.79 12.34
N VAL A 136 0.42 6.87 13.11
CA VAL A 136 -0.50 7.02 14.23
C VAL A 136 -1.34 8.28 14.06
N TYR A 137 -2.59 8.24 14.53
CA TYR A 137 -3.47 9.41 14.50
C TYR A 137 -3.23 10.30 15.72
N SER A 138 -2.92 11.58 15.49
CA SER A 138 -2.76 12.56 16.55
C SER A 138 -4.05 13.34 16.77
N HIS A 139 -4.73 13.12 17.88
CA HIS A 139 -5.94 13.87 18.24
C HIS A 139 -5.66 15.37 18.43
N ALA A 140 -4.47 15.74 18.92
CA ALA A 140 -4.12 17.14 19.15
C ALA A 140 -3.94 17.93 17.85
N HIS A 141 -3.54 17.26 16.76
CA HIS A 141 -3.26 17.87 15.46
C HIS A 141 -4.30 17.51 14.39
N GLU A 142 -5.28 16.66 14.75
CA GLU A 142 -6.32 16.13 13.85
C GLU A 142 -5.76 15.56 12.54
N THR A 143 -4.58 14.92 12.61
CA THR A 143 -3.87 14.41 11.44
C THR A 143 -3.06 13.16 11.76
N ALA A 144 -2.72 12.40 10.74
CA ALA A 144 -1.78 11.29 10.85
C ALA A 144 -0.35 11.83 11.01
N ILE A 145 0.40 11.26 11.95
CA ILE A 145 1.80 11.58 12.21
C ILE A 145 2.63 10.30 12.17
N GLU A 146 3.93 10.45 11.94
CA GLU A 146 4.88 9.35 12.03
C GLU A 146 5.48 9.27 13.43
N ASP A 147 5.23 8.17 14.14
CA ASP A 147 5.90 7.77 15.37
C ASP A 147 6.66 6.45 15.15
N TRP A 148 7.93 6.58 14.79
CA TRP A 148 8.81 5.46 14.49
C TRP A 148 9.12 4.56 15.69
N THR A 149 8.76 4.96 16.92
CA THR A 149 8.89 4.13 18.14
C THR A 149 8.19 2.79 17.99
N TRP A 150 7.10 2.75 17.23
CA TRP A 150 6.29 1.55 16.99
C TRP A 150 6.69 0.78 15.71
N SER A 151 7.67 1.26 14.93
CA SER A 151 8.20 0.57 13.75
C SER A 151 9.21 -0.52 14.09
N VAL A 152 8.87 -1.38 15.05
CA VAL A 152 9.75 -2.44 15.59
C VAL A 152 9.14 -3.82 15.42
N GLY A 153 9.97 -4.85 15.62
CA GLY A 153 9.55 -6.25 15.57
C GLY A 153 9.74 -6.93 14.22
N CYS A 154 9.38 -8.21 14.15
CA CYS A 154 9.57 -9.08 12.98
C CYS A 154 8.28 -9.13 12.15
N ASN A 155 8.00 -8.10 11.35
CA ASN A 155 6.78 -8.03 10.54
C ASN A 155 6.99 -7.24 9.22
N PRO A 156 6.10 -7.37 8.22
CA PRO A 156 6.26 -6.77 6.89
C PRO A 156 6.47 -5.26 6.87
N SER A 157 5.88 -4.55 7.83
CA SER A 157 5.90 -3.08 7.90
C SER A 157 7.05 -2.53 8.76
N ALA A 158 7.77 -3.40 9.48
CA ALA A 158 8.89 -2.98 10.33
C ALA A 158 10.15 -2.80 9.49
N VAL A 159 10.62 -1.56 9.32
CA VAL A 159 11.72 -1.28 8.38
C VAL A 159 13.09 -1.80 8.87
N THR A 160 13.24 -2.05 10.16
CA THR A 160 14.51 -2.45 10.80
C THR A 160 14.70 -3.96 10.94
N SER A 161 13.75 -4.78 10.47
CA SER A 161 13.84 -6.25 10.54
C SER A 161 13.64 -6.89 9.17
N GLU A 162 14.05 -8.14 8.99
CA GLU A 162 13.83 -8.90 7.75
C GLU A 162 12.50 -9.70 7.77
N GLY A 163 11.68 -9.52 8.81
CA GLY A 163 10.45 -10.29 9.00
C GLY A 163 9.40 -10.01 7.93
N SER A 164 8.80 -11.07 7.39
CA SER A 164 7.73 -11.01 6.39
C SER A 164 6.41 -11.63 6.88
N GLN A 165 6.37 -12.13 8.11
CA GLN A 165 5.18 -12.74 8.70
C GLN A 165 4.34 -11.70 9.45
N LEU A 166 3.02 -11.75 9.28
CA LEU A 166 2.12 -10.89 10.04
C LEU A 166 2.14 -11.28 11.52
N SER A 167 2.40 -10.32 12.39
CA SER A 167 2.37 -10.55 13.84
C SER A 167 0.94 -10.83 14.31
N GLU A 168 0.78 -11.44 15.49
CA GLU A 168 -0.54 -11.66 16.10
C GLU A 168 -1.30 -10.33 16.28
N PHE A 169 -0.57 -9.26 16.63
CA PHE A 169 -1.15 -7.91 16.72
C PHE A 169 -1.70 -7.43 15.38
N GLN A 170 -0.97 -7.63 14.27
CA GLN A 170 -1.45 -7.28 12.95
C GLN A 170 -2.66 -8.13 12.54
N GLN A 171 -2.65 -9.43 12.87
CA GLN A 171 -3.79 -10.31 12.61
C GLN A 171 -5.05 -9.88 13.39
N ASP A 172 -4.92 -9.45 14.64
CA ASP A 172 -6.02 -8.89 15.43
C ASP A 172 -6.55 -7.58 14.83
N VAL A 173 -5.65 -6.68 14.42
CA VAL A 173 -6.03 -5.42 13.74
C VAL A 173 -6.79 -5.70 12.43
N ILE A 174 -6.30 -6.65 11.63
CA ILE A 174 -6.97 -7.09 10.40
C ILE A 174 -8.39 -7.56 10.72
N ALA A 175 -8.56 -8.43 11.72
CA ALA A 175 -9.87 -8.95 12.11
C ALA A 175 -10.82 -7.83 12.57
N ARG A 176 -10.32 -6.86 13.35
CA ARG A 176 -11.10 -5.69 13.79
C ARG A 176 -11.52 -4.82 12.62
N ASN A 177 -10.63 -4.56 11.67
CA ASN A 177 -10.96 -3.77 10.48
C ASN A 177 -12.11 -4.41 9.70
N TYR A 178 -12.07 -5.73 9.50
CA TYR A 178 -13.19 -6.45 8.87
C TYR A 178 -14.51 -6.33 9.63
N ILE A 179 -14.49 -6.41 10.97
CA ILE A 179 -15.68 -6.22 11.80
C ILE A 179 -16.23 -4.80 11.61
N ILE A 180 -15.38 -3.79 11.70
CA ILE A 180 -15.77 -2.37 11.55
C ILE A 180 -16.36 -2.13 10.16
N THR A 181 -15.70 -2.60 9.10
CA THR A 181 -16.21 -2.48 7.72
C THR A 181 -17.56 -3.17 7.56
N SER A 182 -17.74 -4.38 8.11
CA SER A 182 -19.01 -5.10 8.02
C SER A 182 -20.16 -4.37 8.74
N VAL A 183 -19.86 -3.75 9.88
CA VAL A 183 -20.83 -2.93 10.63
C VAL A 183 -21.18 -1.67 9.85
N GLU A 184 -20.19 -0.98 9.29
CA GLU A 184 -20.38 0.22 8.48
C GLU A 184 -21.23 -0.07 7.23
N GLU A 185 -20.94 -1.15 6.51
CA GLU A 185 -21.74 -1.60 5.36
C GLU A 185 -23.19 -1.92 5.78
N SER A 186 -23.38 -2.56 6.93
CA SER A 186 -24.72 -2.86 7.46
C SER A 186 -25.51 -1.59 7.79
N ILE A 187 -24.84 -0.59 8.40
CA ILE A 187 -25.43 0.73 8.69
C ILE A 187 -25.84 1.43 7.38
N GLN A 188 -24.98 1.41 6.37
CA GLN A 188 -25.27 2.01 5.07
C GLN A 188 -26.50 1.36 4.41
N VAL A 189 -26.60 0.03 4.44
CA VAL A 189 -27.77 -0.70 3.92
C VAL A 189 -29.05 -0.31 4.68
N ILE A 190 -29.02 -0.29 6.02
CA ILE A 190 -30.18 0.10 6.83
C ILE A 190 -30.60 1.54 6.56
N ASN A 191 -29.65 2.47 6.52
CA ASN A 191 -29.93 3.87 6.23
C ASN A 191 -30.54 4.05 4.84
N SER A 192 -30.07 3.30 3.84
CA SER A 192 -30.66 3.32 2.49
C SER A 192 -32.11 2.81 2.49
N ALA A 193 -32.41 1.76 3.27
CA ALA A 193 -33.76 1.24 3.41
C ALA A 193 -34.69 2.21 4.15
N ILE A 194 -34.21 2.87 5.22
CA ILE A 194 -34.97 3.91 5.93
C ILE A 194 -35.29 5.07 4.99
N GLN A 195 -34.33 5.54 4.19
CA GLN A 195 -34.56 6.59 3.21
C GLN A 195 -35.63 6.22 2.19
N GLN A 196 -35.66 4.96 1.73
CA GLN A 196 -36.71 4.47 0.83
C GLN A 196 -38.08 4.44 1.53
N LEU A 197 -38.16 3.96 2.77
CA LEU A 197 -39.41 3.89 3.54
C LEU A 197 -40.04 5.26 3.79
N VAL A 198 -39.24 6.32 3.95
CA VAL A 198 -39.75 7.69 4.13
C VAL A 198 -40.48 8.21 2.88
N ILE A 199 -40.13 7.71 1.69
CA ILE A 199 -40.72 8.15 0.41
C ILE A 199 -42.01 7.36 0.11
N GLU A 200 -42.19 6.18 0.69
CA GLU A 200 -43.35 5.34 0.46
C GLU A 200 -44.63 5.94 1.07
N ARG A 201 -45.70 6.02 0.27
CA ARG A 201 -47.02 6.45 0.76
C ARG A 201 -47.66 5.29 1.50
N THR A 202 -47.83 5.43 2.81
CA THR A 202 -48.65 4.50 3.60
C THR A 202 -50.12 4.74 3.31
N SER A 203 -50.74 3.87 2.52
CA SER A 203 -52.20 3.82 2.40
C SER A 203 -52.75 3.14 3.66
N ILE A 204 -53.39 3.92 4.53
CA ILE A 204 -54.21 3.39 5.62
C ILE A 204 -55.49 2.84 4.98
N LEU A 205 -55.68 1.52 5.05
CA LEU A 205 -56.94 0.84 4.72
C LEU A 205 -57.94 0.97 5.88
#